data_AF-A0A352WGR4-F1
#
_entry.id   AF-A0A352WGR4-F1
#
_cell.length_a   1.000
_cell.length_b   1.000
_cell.length_c   1.000
_cell.angle_alpha   90.00
_cell.angle_beta   90.00
_cell.angle_gamma   90.00
#
_symmetry.space_group_name_H-M   'P 1'
#
loop_
_entity.id
_entity.type
_entity.pdbx_description
1 polymer ?
#
loop_
_entity_poly.entity_id
_entity_poly.type
_entity_poly.pdbx_seq_one_letter_code
_entity_poly.pdbx_strand_id
1 'polypeptide(L)'
;MPDASKLSTIPVGQLGILPLESSYSLGQKVDRYLVKWRKERLIKEPKESIIFDGYEQDTFILNSACPRFASGEAKGTLKGSVRGKDIFLMVDVGNYSIEYTQSGIKKPMSPDDHFQDLKRIIAAIGGKGRRINVIMPFLYESRQHKRTSRESLDCALALQELVGMGVENIITFDAHDPRVQNAIPLSGFENVMPTYQFIKCLLKTTPDLELDSDHLMIISPDEGAMHRAIYFANHFGVDVGMFYKRRDYTKVVNGKNPIVAHEFLGDDVAGKDVIIVDDMIASGESMLDVAKELKK
;
A
#
# COMPACT_ATOMS: atom_id res chain seq x y z
N MET A 1 8.27 13.20 -16.65
CA MET A 1 8.37 11.79 -17.10
C MET A 1 9.19 11.78 -18.38
N PRO A 2 10.09 10.80 -18.59
CA PRO A 2 10.73 10.66 -19.90
C PRO A 2 9.66 10.58 -20.98
N ASP A 3 9.95 11.15 -22.15
CA ASP A 3 9.05 11.14 -23.30
C ASP A 3 8.79 9.69 -23.74
N ALA A 4 7.70 9.12 -23.24
CA ALA A 4 7.30 7.73 -23.46
C ALA A 4 7.01 7.43 -24.95
N SER A 5 6.99 8.45 -25.82
CA SER A 5 6.88 8.26 -27.26
C SER A 5 8.16 7.72 -27.92
N LYS A 6 9.30 7.70 -27.20
CA LYS A 6 10.61 7.28 -27.74
C LYS A 6 11.07 5.89 -27.29
N LEU A 7 10.28 5.17 -26.50
CA LEU A 7 10.60 3.82 -26.03
C LEU A 7 9.75 2.80 -26.81
N SER A 8 10.37 2.04 -27.71
CA SER A 8 9.71 0.85 -28.32
C SER A 8 9.64 -0.24 -27.25
N THR A 9 8.44 -0.55 -26.77
CA THR A 9 8.24 -1.58 -25.75
C THR A 9 7.43 -2.72 -26.34
N ILE A 10 8.11 -3.81 -26.68
CA ILE A 10 7.47 -5.02 -27.17
C ILE A 10 6.74 -5.70 -26.01
N PRO A 11 5.44 -6.04 -26.15
CA PRO A 11 4.70 -6.76 -25.12
C PRO A 11 5.32 -8.14 -24.85
N VAL A 12 5.58 -8.46 -23.57
CA VAL A 12 6.21 -9.73 -23.16
C VAL A 12 5.15 -10.79 -22.80
N GLY A 13 3.90 -10.37 -22.58
CA GLY A 13 2.80 -11.26 -22.22
C GLY A 13 1.45 -10.53 -22.21
N GLN A 14 0.37 -11.29 -22.21
CA GLN A 14 -0.98 -10.74 -22.09
C GLN A 14 -1.26 -10.30 -20.66
N LEU A 15 -1.75 -9.08 -20.48
CA LEU A 15 -2.06 -8.53 -19.17
C LEU A 15 -3.44 -9.00 -18.69
N GLY A 16 -3.55 -9.33 -17.39
CA GLY A 16 -4.82 -9.51 -16.70
C GLY A 16 -4.77 -8.88 -15.31
N ILE A 17 -5.76 -8.06 -14.99
CA ILE A 17 -5.89 -7.42 -13.67
C ILE A 17 -7.05 -8.09 -12.95
N LEU A 18 -6.83 -8.52 -11.72
CA LEU A 18 -7.85 -9.13 -10.86
C LEU A 18 -7.98 -8.29 -9.58
N PRO A 19 -8.70 -7.15 -9.63
CA PRO A 19 -8.96 -6.39 -8.43
C PRO A 19 -10.03 -7.11 -7.60
N LEU A 20 -9.68 -7.45 -6.36
CA LEU A 20 -10.63 -7.95 -5.38
C LEU A 20 -11.61 -6.84 -4.99
N GLU A 21 -12.74 -7.22 -4.38
CA GLU A 21 -13.81 -6.29 -4.00
C GLU A 21 -13.29 -5.09 -3.20
N SER A 22 -12.35 -5.34 -2.29
CA SER A 22 -11.69 -4.30 -1.47
C SER A 22 -10.90 -3.27 -2.25
N SER A 23 -10.43 -3.58 -3.45
CA SER A 23 -9.65 -2.66 -4.27
C SER A 23 -10.31 -2.37 -5.62
N TYR A 24 -11.56 -2.78 -5.84
CA TYR A 24 -12.21 -2.71 -7.15
C TYR A 24 -12.25 -1.30 -7.73
N SER A 25 -12.54 -0.30 -6.91
CA SER A 25 -12.56 1.11 -7.33
C SER A 25 -11.18 1.62 -7.78
N LEU A 26 -10.11 1.18 -7.10
CA LEU A 26 -8.73 1.46 -7.48
C LEU A 26 -8.35 0.70 -8.76
N GLY A 27 -8.71 -0.58 -8.85
CA GLY A 27 -8.51 -1.41 -10.04
C GLY A 27 -9.16 -0.81 -11.28
N GLN A 28 -10.37 -0.26 -11.17
CA GLN A 28 -11.03 0.46 -12.26
C GLN A 28 -10.30 1.73 -12.68
N LYS A 29 -9.61 2.43 -11.77
CA LYS A 29 -8.81 3.61 -12.12
C LYS A 29 -7.55 3.19 -12.89
N VAL A 30 -6.88 2.13 -12.41
CA VAL A 30 -5.70 1.55 -13.06
C VAL A 30 -6.04 1.02 -14.46
N ASP A 31 -7.14 0.27 -14.58
CA ASP A 31 -7.62 -0.26 -15.85
C ASP A 31 -7.88 0.85 -16.88
N ARG A 32 -8.67 1.87 -16.49
CA ARG A 32 -8.95 3.03 -17.34
C ARG A 32 -7.67 3.73 -17.80
N TYR A 33 -6.70 3.91 -16.90
CA TYR A 33 -5.41 4.49 -17.24
C TYR A 33 -4.67 3.62 -18.26
N LEU A 34 -4.59 2.30 -18.05
CA LEU A 34 -3.87 1.37 -18.93
C LEU A 34 -4.51 1.23 -20.31
N VAL A 35 -5.85 1.16 -20.38
CA VAL A 35 -6.60 1.15 -21.65
C VAL A 35 -6.29 2.40 -22.45
N LYS A 36 -6.40 3.58 -21.83
CA LYS A 36 -6.05 4.85 -22.49
C LYS A 36 -4.59 4.87 -22.94
N TRP A 37 -3.68 4.51 -22.04
CA TRP A 37 -2.24 4.56 -22.28
C TRP A 37 -1.78 3.61 -23.39
N ARG A 38 -2.33 2.39 -23.47
CA ARG A 38 -2.01 1.43 -24.54
C ARG A 38 -2.61 1.83 -25.89
N LYS A 39 -3.84 2.38 -25.90
CA LYS A 39 -4.46 2.92 -27.13
C LYS A 39 -3.61 4.05 -27.73
N GLU A 40 -3.12 4.98 -26.92
CA GLU A 40 -2.26 6.08 -27.36
C GLU A 40 -0.90 5.63 -27.91
N ARG A 41 -0.38 4.49 -27.43
CA ARG A 41 0.90 3.92 -27.88
C ARG A 41 0.79 3.10 -29.16
N LEU A 42 -0.26 2.31 -29.33
CA LEU A 42 -0.47 1.50 -30.54
C LEU A 42 -0.61 2.32 -31.82
N ILE A 43 -1.02 3.59 -31.72
CA ILE A 43 -1.05 4.50 -32.87
C ILE A 43 0.34 4.65 -33.52
N LYS A 44 1.42 4.33 -32.79
CA LYS A 44 2.80 4.55 -33.21
C LYS A 44 3.55 3.29 -33.67
N GLU A 45 2.96 2.10 -33.56
CA GLU A 45 3.62 0.82 -33.91
C GLU A 45 2.72 -0.06 -34.83
N PRO A 46 3.30 -0.85 -35.76
CA PRO A 46 2.54 -1.64 -36.73
C PRO A 46 1.71 -2.75 -36.05
N LYS A 47 0.41 -2.79 -36.37
CA LYS A 47 -0.61 -3.65 -35.74
C LYS A 47 -0.55 -5.14 -36.12
N GLU A 48 0.28 -5.53 -37.08
CA GLU A 48 0.16 -6.83 -37.78
C GLU A 48 1.05 -7.95 -37.20
N SER A 49 1.63 -7.77 -36.01
CA SER A 49 2.43 -8.81 -35.36
C SER A 49 1.62 -9.56 -34.29
N ILE A 50 1.69 -10.90 -34.30
CA ILE A 50 1.19 -11.81 -33.25
C ILE A 50 1.57 -11.35 -31.84
N ILE A 51 2.67 -10.62 -31.71
CA ILE A 51 3.21 -10.14 -30.43
C ILE A 51 2.27 -9.11 -29.75
N PHE A 52 1.36 -8.46 -30.50
CA PHE A 52 0.38 -7.52 -29.95
C PHE A 52 -0.98 -8.13 -29.63
N ASP A 53 -1.13 -9.46 -29.71
CA ASP A 53 -2.39 -10.13 -29.36
C ASP A 53 -2.78 -9.85 -27.90
N GLY A 54 -3.99 -9.33 -27.69
CA GLY A 54 -4.49 -8.89 -26.38
C GLY A 54 -3.80 -7.65 -25.81
N TYR A 55 -3.00 -6.91 -26.59
CA TYR A 55 -2.36 -5.67 -26.14
C TYR A 55 -3.37 -4.51 -26.05
N GLU A 56 -4.24 -4.34 -27.06
CA GLU A 56 -5.41 -3.44 -27.02
C GLU A 56 -6.62 -4.22 -26.51
N GLN A 57 -7.23 -3.75 -25.42
CA GLN A 57 -8.50 -4.25 -24.92
C GLN A 57 -9.31 -3.08 -24.37
N ASP A 58 -10.63 -3.23 -24.31
CA ASP A 58 -11.50 -2.25 -23.66
C ASP A 58 -11.44 -2.32 -22.14
N THR A 59 -10.98 -3.46 -21.60
CA THR A 59 -10.61 -3.65 -20.20
C THR A 59 -9.60 -4.78 -20.09
N PHE A 60 -8.68 -4.66 -19.15
CA PHE A 60 -7.79 -5.73 -18.71
C PHE A 60 -8.30 -6.39 -17.42
N ILE A 61 -9.39 -5.90 -16.84
CA ILE A 61 -10.01 -6.51 -15.67
C ILE A 61 -10.59 -7.86 -16.04
N LEU A 62 -10.13 -8.89 -15.34
CA LEU A 62 -10.71 -10.22 -15.34
C LEU A 62 -11.72 -10.30 -14.19
N ASN A 63 -12.80 -11.02 -14.42
CA ASN A 63 -13.85 -11.14 -13.42
C ASN A 63 -13.54 -12.26 -12.43
N SER A 64 -13.46 -11.92 -11.16
CA SER A 64 -13.43 -12.87 -10.04
C SER A 64 -14.47 -12.54 -8.98
N ALA A 65 -14.79 -13.53 -8.15
CA ALA A 65 -15.64 -13.31 -6.98
C ALA A 65 -15.25 -14.26 -5.85
N CYS A 66 -15.46 -13.80 -4.61
CA CYS A 66 -15.27 -14.59 -3.39
C CYS A 66 -16.61 -14.79 -2.65
N PRO A 67 -17.59 -15.50 -3.25
CA PRO A 67 -18.87 -15.71 -2.59
C PRO A 67 -18.69 -16.47 -1.26
N ARG A 68 -19.48 -16.07 -0.26
CA ARG A 68 -19.45 -16.64 1.09
C ARG A 68 -20.68 -17.52 1.35
N PHE A 69 -20.46 -18.61 2.09
CA PHE A 69 -21.51 -19.44 2.67
C PHE A 69 -22.11 -18.74 3.90
N ALA A 70 -23.27 -19.21 4.37
CA ALA A 70 -23.92 -18.66 5.56
C ALA A 70 -23.04 -18.76 6.83
N SER A 71 -22.11 -19.72 6.86
CA SER A 71 -21.09 -19.89 7.91
C SER A 71 -20.04 -18.79 7.93
N GLY A 72 -19.90 -18.00 6.85
CA GLY A 72 -18.84 -17.01 6.66
C GLY A 72 -17.62 -17.53 5.90
N GLU A 73 -17.53 -18.84 5.67
CA GLU A 73 -16.51 -19.44 4.80
C GLU A 73 -16.69 -18.94 3.37
N ALA A 74 -15.59 -18.81 2.62
CA ALA A 74 -15.63 -18.31 1.25
C ALA A 74 -14.94 -19.26 0.27
N LYS A 75 -15.28 -19.14 -1.02
CA LYS A 75 -14.57 -19.78 -2.13
C LYS A 75 -14.18 -18.75 -3.18
N GLY A 76 -13.00 -18.89 -3.77
CA GLY A 76 -12.55 -18.04 -4.87
C GLY A 76 -13.05 -18.58 -6.21
N THR A 77 -13.52 -17.71 -7.09
CA THR A 77 -14.00 -18.10 -8.41
C THR A 77 -13.48 -17.15 -9.48
N LEU A 78 -13.02 -17.71 -10.59
CA LEU A 78 -12.67 -16.98 -11.81
C LEU A 78 -13.80 -17.17 -12.82
N LYS A 79 -14.27 -16.08 -13.44
CA LYS A 79 -15.34 -16.12 -14.47
C LYS A 79 -14.79 -16.17 -15.90
N GLY A 80 -13.46 -16.17 -16.07
CA GLY A 80 -12.81 -16.19 -17.38
C GLY A 80 -11.42 -16.81 -17.31
N SER A 81 -10.82 -17.07 -18.47
CA SER A 81 -9.50 -17.69 -18.55
C SER A 81 -8.39 -16.71 -18.12
N VAL A 82 -7.53 -17.19 -17.23
CA VAL A 82 -6.27 -16.56 -16.79
C VAL A 82 -5.04 -17.21 -17.44
N ARG A 83 -5.24 -18.21 -18.30
CA ARG A 83 -4.15 -19.05 -18.82
C ARG A 83 -3.14 -18.23 -19.61
N GLY A 84 -1.86 -18.35 -19.24
CA GLY A 84 -0.75 -17.70 -19.95
C GLY A 84 -0.68 -16.17 -19.78
N LYS A 85 -1.56 -15.57 -18.98
CA LYS A 85 -1.57 -14.12 -18.71
C LYS A 85 -0.62 -13.76 -17.56
N ASP A 86 -0.07 -12.56 -17.63
CA ASP A 86 0.54 -11.87 -16.49
C ASP A 86 -0.56 -11.30 -15.62
N ILE A 87 -0.73 -11.90 -14.46
CA ILE A 87 -1.80 -11.56 -13.54
C ILE A 87 -1.30 -10.54 -12.53
N PHE A 88 -2.07 -9.47 -12.34
CA PHE A 88 -1.91 -8.49 -11.27
C PHE A 88 -3.16 -8.55 -10.39
N LEU A 89 -3.03 -9.22 -9.24
CA LEU A 89 -4.04 -9.25 -8.20
C LEU A 89 -3.95 -7.96 -7.41
N MET A 90 -5.08 -7.32 -7.13
CA MET A 90 -5.10 -6.12 -6.29
C MET A 90 -5.97 -6.38 -5.06
N VAL A 91 -5.46 -6.10 -3.87
CA VAL A 91 -6.20 -6.23 -2.62
C VAL A 91 -5.86 -5.09 -1.68
N ASP A 92 -6.88 -4.46 -1.10
CA ASP A 92 -6.72 -3.52 0.00
C ASP A 92 -7.18 -4.20 1.29
N VAL A 93 -6.23 -4.63 2.11
CA VAL A 93 -6.52 -5.31 3.38
C VAL A 93 -7.05 -4.35 4.45
N GLY A 94 -6.90 -3.04 4.26
CA GLY A 94 -7.41 -2.01 5.16
C GLY A 94 -8.81 -1.51 4.82
N ASN A 95 -9.46 -2.06 3.78
CA ASN A 95 -10.77 -1.58 3.37
C ASN A 95 -11.91 -2.21 4.21
N TYR A 96 -12.25 -1.55 5.31
CA TYR A 96 -13.36 -1.94 6.20
C TYR A 96 -14.76 -1.61 5.65
N SER A 97 -14.88 -0.96 4.49
CA SER A 97 -16.18 -0.66 3.89
C SER A 97 -16.81 -1.88 3.20
N ILE A 98 -16.04 -2.95 3.00
CA ILE A 98 -16.55 -4.20 2.44
C ILE A 98 -17.14 -5.02 3.56
N GLU A 99 -18.38 -5.46 3.38
CA GLU A 99 -19.11 -6.24 4.36
C GLU A 99 -19.49 -7.62 3.79
N TYR A 100 -19.61 -8.60 4.67
CA TYR A 100 -20.23 -9.88 4.34
C TYR A 100 -21.27 -10.28 5.39
N THR A 101 -22.20 -11.15 4.99
CA THR A 101 -23.24 -11.66 5.89
C THR A 101 -22.83 -13.02 6.45
N GLN A 102 -22.78 -13.13 7.76
CA GLN A 102 -22.56 -14.38 8.49
C GLN A 102 -23.73 -14.62 9.45
N SER A 103 -24.42 -15.76 9.31
CA SER A 103 -25.59 -16.10 10.13
C SER A 103 -26.63 -14.97 10.21
N GLY A 104 -26.88 -14.28 9.10
CA GLY A 104 -27.84 -13.17 9.01
C GLY A 104 -27.33 -11.82 9.53
N ILE A 105 -26.10 -11.74 10.04
CA ILE A 105 -25.50 -10.52 10.57
C ILE A 105 -24.46 -10.01 9.57
N LYS A 106 -24.58 -8.74 9.16
CA LYS A 106 -23.56 -8.06 8.36
C LYS A 106 -22.36 -7.69 9.22
N LYS A 107 -21.16 -7.96 8.72
CA LYS A 107 -19.90 -7.67 9.39
C LYS A 107 -18.92 -7.06 8.38
N PRO A 108 -18.15 -6.03 8.77
CA PRO A 108 -17.04 -5.57 7.95
C PRO A 108 -15.99 -6.68 7.83
N MET A 109 -15.35 -6.77 6.68
CA MET A 109 -14.21 -7.66 6.48
C MET A 109 -12.99 -7.15 7.23
N SER A 110 -12.33 -8.05 7.95
CA SER A 110 -11.04 -7.81 8.58
C SER A 110 -9.88 -7.86 7.57
N PRO A 111 -8.66 -7.42 7.94
CA PRO A 111 -7.48 -7.65 7.11
C PRO A 111 -7.27 -9.13 6.77
N ASP A 112 -7.55 -10.03 7.72
CA ASP A 112 -7.48 -11.48 7.53
C ASP A 112 -8.49 -11.98 6.50
N ASP A 113 -9.71 -11.45 6.50
CA ASP A 113 -10.73 -11.80 5.51
C ASP A 113 -10.27 -11.45 4.09
N HIS A 114 -9.73 -10.25 3.91
CA HIS A 114 -9.20 -9.78 2.63
C HIS A 114 -7.99 -10.61 2.18
N PHE A 115 -7.07 -10.90 3.10
CA PHE A 115 -5.89 -11.71 2.82
C PHE A 115 -6.26 -13.14 2.42
N GLN A 116 -7.25 -13.75 3.10
CA GLN A 116 -7.74 -15.07 2.73
C GLN A 116 -8.47 -15.06 1.39
N ASP A 117 -9.20 -14.00 1.05
CA ASP A 117 -9.81 -13.86 -0.27
C ASP A 117 -8.77 -13.71 -1.38
N LEU A 118 -7.67 -12.99 -1.15
CA LEU A 118 -6.51 -12.98 -2.06
C LEU A 118 -6.01 -14.40 -2.32
N LYS A 119 -5.75 -15.16 -1.25
CA LYS A 119 -5.25 -16.55 -1.34
C LYS A 119 -6.22 -17.46 -2.09
N ARG A 120 -7.52 -17.31 -1.88
CA ARG A 120 -8.56 -18.05 -2.61
C ARG A 120 -8.50 -17.79 -4.11
N ILE A 121 -8.27 -16.54 -4.53
CA ILE A 121 -8.13 -16.22 -5.95
C ILE A 121 -6.80 -16.76 -6.51
N ILE A 122 -5.69 -16.66 -5.77
CA ILE A 122 -4.41 -17.28 -6.16
C ILE A 122 -4.59 -18.80 -6.36
N ALA A 123 -5.24 -19.48 -5.41
CA ALA A 123 -5.54 -20.90 -5.52
C ALA A 123 -6.45 -21.22 -6.73
N ALA A 124 -7.44 -20.36 -7.03
CA ALA A 124 -8.32 -20.52 -8.18
C ALA A 124 -7.59 -20.33 -9.53
N ILE A 125 -6.51 -19.53 -9.59
CA ILE A 125 -5.63 -19.44 -10.78
C ILE A 125 -4.95 -20.79 -11.05
N GLY A 126 -4.67 -21.59 -10.02
CA GLY A 126 -4.24 -22.98 -10.14
C GLY A 126 -2.96 -23.17 -10.96
N GLY A 127 -2.03 -22.20 -10.86
CA GLY A 127 -0.76 -22.21 -11.62
C GLY A 127 -0.93 -22.12 -13.14
N LYS A 128 -2.08 -21.63 -13.64
CA LYS A 128 -2.33 -21.49 -15.08
C LYS A 128 -1.94 -20.11 -15.62
N GLY A 129 -1.81 -19.10 -14.75
CA GLY A 129 -1.22 -17.81 -15.12
C GLY A 129 0.26 -17.97 -15.50
N ARG A 130 0.77 -17.08 -16.36
CA ARG A 130 2.20 -17.06 -16.71
C ARG A 130 3.03 -16.57 -15.52
N ARG A 131 2.53 -15.55 -14.83
CA ARG A 131 3.12 -14.92 -13.65
C ARG A 131 2.01 -14.36 -12.77
N ILE A 132 2.20 -14.40 -11.45
CA ILE A 132 1.30 -13.77 -10.48
C ILE A 132 2.05 -12.65 -9.76
N ASN A 133 1.47 -11.45 -9.80
CA ASN A 133 1.93 -10.28 -9.06
C ASN A 133 0.79 -9.86 -8.11
N VAL A 134 1.14 -9.49 -6.89
CA VAL A 134 0.19 -8.98 -5.91
C VAL A 134 0.48 -7.50 -5.68
N ILE A 135 -0.50 -6.66 -5.92
CA ILE A 135 -0.49 -5.24 -5.55
C ILE A 135 -1.33 -5.11 -4.29
N MET A 136 -0.67 -4.72 -3.21
CA MET A 136 -1.26 -4.61 -1.89
C MET A 136 -0.94 -3.21 -1.35
N PRO A 137 -1.80 -2.19 -1.61
CA PRO A 137 -1.53 -0.80 -1.26
C PRO A 137 -1.10 -0.61 0.19
N PHE A 138 -1.79 -1.28 1.11
CA PHE A 138 -1.40 -1.37 2.51
C PHE A 138 -0.92 -2.80 2.81
N LEU A 139 0.34 -2.97 3.21
CA LEU A 139 0.91 -4.29 3.45
C LEU A 139 0.22 -5.01 4.63
N TYR A 140 -0.18 -6.26 4.41
CA TYR A 140 -0.83 -7.10 5.41
C TYR A 140 0.05 -7.26 6.66
N GLU A 141 -0.54 -7.02 7.83
CA GLU A 141 0.10 -7.06 9.15
C GLU A 141 1.42 -6.29 9.24
N SER A 142 1.58 -5.18 8.49
CA SER A 142 2.85 -4.45 8.37
C SER A 142 3.47 -4.02 9.72
N ARG A 143 2.66 -3.80 10.75
CA ARG A 143 3.15 -3.47 12.11
C ARG A 143 3.77 -4.68 12.82
N GLN A 144 3.35 -5.91 12.51
CA GLN A 144 3.90 -7.16 13.04
C GLN A 144 5.04 -7.71 12.13
N HIS A 145 5.97 -6.84 11.76
CA HIS A 145 7.11 -7.12 10.87
C HIS A 145 8.33 -7.71 11.59
N LYS A 146 8.41 -7.59 12.92
CA LYS A 146 9.52 -8.09 13.74
C LYS A 146 9.02 -8.75 15.02
N ARG A 147 9.90 -9.54 15.66
CA ARG A 147 9.70 -10.07 17.01
C ARG A 147 10.57 -9.32 18.00
N THR A 148 9.96 -8.73 19.02
CA THR A 148 10.61 -8.09 20.16
C THR A 148 10.49 -8.95 21.42
N SER A 149 9.55 -9.90 21.45
CA SER A 149 9.31 -10.84 22.54
C SER A 149 8.72 -12.16 22.01
N ARG A 150 7.96 -12.91 22.84
CA ARG A 150 7.22 -14.12 22.45
C ARG A 150 5.93 -13.76 21.67
N GLU A 151 6.10 -13.20 20.49
CA GLU A 151 5.02 -12.72 19.62
C GLU A 151 5.09 -13.30 18.19
N SER A 152 4.03 -13.09 17.41
CA SER A 152 3.93 -13.55 16.04
C SER A 152 4.82 -12.74 15.08
N LEU A 153 4.93 -13.19 13.84
CA LEU A 153 5.69 -12.52 12.77
C LEU A 153 4.85 -12.53 11.49
N ASP A 154 3.61 -12.06 11.63
CA ASP A 154 2.54 -12.33 10.66
C ASP A 154 2.82 -11.74 9.29
N CYS A 155 3.43 -10.56 9.22
CA CYS A 155 3.82 -9.96 7.95
C CYS A 155 4.83 -10.83 7.18
N ALA A 156 5.89 -11.29 7.84
CA ALA A 156 6.91 -12.13 7.21
C ALA A 156 6.34 -13.48 6.79
N LEU A 157 5.50 -14.10 7.62
CA LEU A 157 4.84 -15.36 7.32
C LEU A 157 3.88 -15.22 6.14
N ALA A 158 3.14 -14.11 6.05
CA ALA A 158 2.26 -13.83 4.92
C ALA A 158 3.03 -13.66 3.62
N LEU A 159 4.19 -12.98 3.63
CA LEU A 159 5.06 -12.88 2.46
C LEU A 159 5.56 -14.25 1.99
N GLN A 160 6.04 -15.08 2.93
CA GLN A 160 6.49 -16.45 2.63
C GLN A 160 5.35 -17.33 2.10
N GLU A 161 4.15 -17.18 2.66
CA GLU A 161 2.96 -17.90 2.19
C GLU A 161 2.61 -17.51 0.75
N LEU A 162 2.54 -16.20 0.44
CA LEU A 162 2.26 -15.73 -0.92
C LEU A 162 3.31 -16.25 -1.94
N VAL A 163 4.59 -16.18 -1.60
CA VAL A 163 5.67 -16.72 -2.44
C VAL A 163 5.52 -18.23 -2.60
N GLY A 164 5.22 -18.97 -1.52
CA GLY A 164 4.96 -20.41 -1.56
C GLY A 164 3.75 -20.79 -2.42
N MET A 165 2.79 -19.87 -2.59
CA MET A 165 1.64 -20.04 -3.49
C MET A 165 1.93 -19.65 -4.95
N GLY A 166 3.17 -19.26 -5.27
CA GLY A 166 3.60 -18.91 -6.63
C GLY A 166 3.44 -17.44 -7.00
N VAL A 167 3.32 -16.54 -6.02
CA VAL A 167 3.43 -15.09 -6.27
C VAL A 167 4.90 -14.75 -6.52
N GLU A 168 5.20 -14.14 -7.67
CA GLU A 168 6.57 -13.79 -8.06
C GLU A 168 6.98 -12.41 -7.59
N ASN A 169 6.05 -11.45 -7.59
CA ASN A 169 6.29 -10.07 -7.15
C ASN A 169 5.17 -9.56 -6.24
N ILE A 170 5.54 -8.87 -5.18
CA ILE A 170 4.63 -8.17 -4.28
C ILE A 170 4.95 -6.68 -4.35
N ILE A 171 3.96 -5.87 -4.66
CA ILE A 171 4.07 -4.42 -4.80
C ILE A 171 3.23 -3.79 -3.70
N THR A 172 3.85 -3.00 -2.84
CA THR A 172 3.18 -2.29 -1.76
C THR A 172 3.61 -0.83 -1.73
N PHE A 173 2.94 -0.04 -0.90
CA PHE A 173 3.19 1.39 -0.79
C PHE A 173 3.45 1.70 0.67
N ASP A 174 4.64 2.21 0.93
CA ASP A 174 5.03 2.65 2.26
C ASP A 174 4.88 1.61 3.38
N ALA A 175 5.48 0.43 3.20
CA ALA A 175 5.53 -0.57 4.25
C ALA A 175 6.09 0.02 5.55
N HIS A 176 5.44 -0.28 6.68
CA HIS A 176 5.79 0.23 8.02
C HIS A 176 7.28 0.02 8.35
N ASP A 177 7.79 -1.17 8.01
CA ASP A 177 9.23 -1.41 7.93
C ASP A 177 9.57 -2.18 6.64
N PRO A 178 10.23 -1.54 5.65
CA PRO A 178 10.55 -2.19 4.39
C PRO A 178 11.58 -3.32 4.52
N ARG A 179 12.27 -3.46 5.67
CA ARG A 179 13.22 -4.56 5.90
C ARG A 179 12.52 -5.92 6.01
N VAL A 180 11.19 -5.96 6.18
CA VAL A 180 10.41 -7.20 6.17
C VAL A 180 10.58 -8.00 4.87
N GLN A 181 10.97 -7.34 3.76
CA GLN A 181 11.34 -7.98 2.50
C GLN A 181 12.44 -9.05 2.65
N ASN A 182 13.29 -8.94 3.68
CA ASN A 182 14.34 -9.91 3.98
C ASN A 182 13.77 -11.31 4.30
N ALA A 183 12.48 -11.43 4.59
CA ALA A 183 11.79 -12.71 4.77
C ALA A 183 11.68 -13.53 3.47
N ILE A 184 11.80 -12.88 2.31
CA ILE A 184 11.68 -13.45 0.95
C ILE A 184 12.81 -12.95 0.02
N PRO A 185 14.09 -13.19 0.36
CA PRO A 185 15.24 -12.49 -0.25
C PRO A 185 15.48 -12.81 -1.74
N LEU A 186 14.84 -13.85 -2.27
CA LEU A 186 14.95 -14.29 -3.66
C LEU A 186 13.68 -14.01 -4.48
N SER A 187 12.72 -13.27 -3.91
CA SER A 187 11.44 -12.95 -4.54
C SER A 187 11.31 -11.45 -4.75
N GLY A 188 10.50 -11.04 -5.72
CA GLY A 188 10.27 -9.63 -5.98
C GLY A 188 9.45 -8.97 -4.88
N PHE A 189 9.98 -7.89 -4.32
CA PHE A 189 9.27 -7.04 -3.38
C PHE A 189 9.55 -5.57 -3.72
N GLU A 190 8.52 -4.85 -4.14
CA GLU A 190 8.60 -3.43 -4.48
C GLU A 190 7.85 -2.61 -3.43
N ASN A 191 8.59 -1.82 -2.64
CA ASN A 191 8.00 -0.84 -1.74
C ASN A 191 8.05 0.56 -2.38
N VAL A 192 6.92 1.02 -2.89
CA VAL A 192 6.83 2.32 -3.55
C VAL A 192 6.61 3.40 -2.50
N MET A 193 7.49 4.41 -2.46
CA MET A 193 7.37 5.53 -1.51
C MET A 193 6.47 6.64 -2.09
N PRO A 194 5.31 6.94 -1.49
CA PRO A 194 4.39 7.99 -1.98
C PRO A 194 4.82 9.41 -1.58
N THR A 195 5.90 9.56 -0.81
CA THR A 195 6.35 10.81 -0.19
C THR A 195 6.44 11.98 -1.18
N TYR A 196 7.01 11.75 -2.37
CA TYR A 196 7.07 12.77 -3.42
C TYR A 196 5.70 13.19 -3.96
N GLN A 197 4.75 12.26 -4.07
CA GLN A 197 3.38 12.60 -4.48
C GLN A 197 2.65 13.39 -3.39
N PHE A 198 2.92 13.11 -2.11
CA PHE A 198 2.40 13.90 -0.99
C PHE A 198 2.93 15.33 -1.02
N ILE A 199 4.24 15.52 -1.23
CA ILE A 199 4.84 16.86 -1.41
C ILE A 199 4.14 17.61 -2.54
N LYS A 200 4.00 16.98 -3.71
CA LYS A 200 3.31 17.62 -4.86
C LYS A 200 1.85 17.94 -4.59
N CYS A 201 1.16 17.12 -3.81
CA CYS A 201 -0.23 17.36 -3.43
C CYS A 201 -0.30 18.56 -2.49
N LEU A 202 0.49 18.54 -1.43
CA LEU A 202 0.58 19.60 -0.41
C LEU A 202 0.84 20.97 -1.05
N LEU A 203 1.87 21.10 -1.88
CA LEU A 203 2.20 22.38 -2.54
C LEU A 203 1.10 22.87 -3.50
N LYS A 204 0.28 21.96 -4.04
CA LYS A 204 -0.86 22.33 -4.89
C LYS A 204 -2.09 22.74 -4.09
N THR A 205 -2.28 22.15 -2.91
CA THR A 205 -3.46 22.39 -2.07
C THR A 205 -3.26 23.52 -1.06
N THR A 206 -2.00 23.86 -0.78
CA THR A 206 -1.60 24.87 0.21
C THR A 206 -0.59 25.83 -0.45
N PRO A 207 -1.05 26.71 -1.37
CA PRO A 207 -0.18 27.57 -2.17
C PRO A 207 0.46 28.73 -1.38
N ASP A 208 -0.03 28.99 -0.18
CA ASP A 208 0.42 30.02 0.77
C ASP A 208 1.52 29.53 1.73
N LEU A 209 1.93 28.27 1.62
CA LEU A 209 2.98 27.69 2.46
C LEU A 209 4.35 28.33 2.14
N GLU A 210 4.94 28.99 3.13
CA GLU A 210 6.29 29.55 3.03
C GLU A 210 7.34 28.46 3.32
N LEU A 211 8.22 28.19 2.35
CA LEU A 211 9.17 27.08 2.38
C LEU A 211 10.55 27.53 2.83
N ASP A 212 10.67 27.91 4.09
CA ASP A 212 11.93 28.23 4.75
C ASP A 212 11.87 27.90 6.25
N SER A 213 13.04 27.75 6.88
CA SER A 213 13.15 27.38 8.29
C SER A 213 12.59 28.43 9.26
N ASP A 214 12.40 29.68 8.86
CA ASP A 214 11.84 30.71 9.73
C ASP A 214 10.31 30.58 9.81
N HIS A 215 9.65 30.06 8.77
CA HIS A 215 8.19 29.96 8.69
C HIS A 215 7.63 28.53 8.74
N LEU A 216 8.43 27.49 8.48
CA LEU A 216 7.95 26.10 8.41
C LEU A 216 8.87 25.12 9.16
N MET A 217 8.25 24.17 9.87
CA MET A 217 8.96 23.01 10.42
C MET A 217 8.23 21.70 10.12
N ILE A 218 9.01 20.66 9.76
CA ILE A 218 8.47 19.30 9.62
C ILE A 218 8.58 18.56 10.95
N ILE A 219 7.50 17.93 11.40
CA ILE A 219 7.43 17.25 12.68
C ILE A 219 7.27 15.74 12.49
N SER A 220 8.15 14.96 13.13
CA SER A 220 7.96 13.53 13.32
C SER A 220 7.18 13.25 14.61
N PRO A 221 6.05 12.52 14.57
CA PRO A 221 5.25 12.22 15.77
C PRO A 221 5.91 11.20 16.71
N ASP A 222 6.89 10.45 16.23
CA ASP A 222 7.79 9.60 17.01
C ASP A 222 9.10 9.29 16.26
N GLU A 223 9.93 8.41 16.81
CA GLU A 223 11.20 7.98 16.20
C GLU A 223 11.00 7.21 14.88
N GLY A 224 9.92 6.44 14.75
CA GLY A 224 9.69 5.56 13.60
C GLY A 224 9.49 6.34 12.30
N ALA A 225 8.85 7.51 12.40
CA ALA A 225 8.58 8.37 11.25
C ALA A 225 9.73 9.34 10.89
N MET A 226 10.84 9.33 11.63
CA MET A 226 11.89 10.34 11.51
C MET A 226 12.51 10.40 10.11
N HIS A 227 12.80 9.24 9.52
CA HIS A 227 13.33 9.19 8.14
C HIS A 227 12.39 9.85 7.13
N ARG A 228 11.08 9.75 7.36
CA ARG A 228 10.04 10.35 6.51
C ARG A 228 10.01 11.86 6.67
N ALA A 229 10.01 12.35 7.92
CA ALA A 229 10.08 13.77 8.23
C ALA A 229 11.35 14.42 7.64
N ILE A 230 12.51 13.77 7.78
CA ILE A 230 13.78 14.25 7.18
C ILE A 230 13.67 14.34 5.64
N TYR A 231 13.01 13.38 4.98
CA TYR A 231 12.85 13.44 3.53
C TYR A 231 12.05 14.68 3.08
N PHE A 232 10.99 15.03 3.80
CA PHE A 232 10.21 16.26 3.55
C PHE A 232 11.06 17.50 3.84
N ALA A 233 11.73 17.54 5.00
CA ALA A 233 12.57 18.65 5.42
C ALA A 233 13.67 18.96 4.38
N ASN A 234 14.36 17.92 3.89
CA ASN A 234 15.38 18.05 2.85
C ASN A 234 14.83 18.54 1.51
N HIS A 235 13.59 18.17 1.14
CA HIS A 235 12.97 18.65 -0.11
C HIS A 235 12.55 20.11 -0.02
N PHE A 236 12.20 20.59 1.16
CA PHE A 236 11.81 21.98 1.39
C PHE A 236 12.98 22.87 1.81
N GLY A 237 14.08 22.30 2.29
CA GLY A 237 15.19 23.06 2.86
C GLY A 237 14.84 23.69 4.21
N VAL A 238 14.06 22.99 5.04
CA VAL A 238 13.55 23.49 6.33
C VAL A 238 13.98 22.61 7.50
N ASP A 239 13.77 23.09 8.72
CA ASP A 239 14.12 22.37 9.94
C ASP A 239 13.15 21.22 10.23
N VAL A 240 13.63 20.30 11.06
CA VAL A 240 12.88 19.13 11.48
C VAL A 240 12.85 19.01 13.01
N GLY A 241 11.66 18.80 13.56
CA GLY A 241 11.43 18.48 14.96
C GLY A 241 10.86 17.07 15.13
N MET A 242 10.92 16.55 16.35
CA MET A 242 10.29 15.28 16.67
C MET A 242 9.72 15.23 18.08
N PHE A 243 8.71 14.40 18.29
CA PHE A 243 8.27 14.03 19.62
C PHE A 243 8.93 12.73 20.06
N TYR A 244 9.66 12.78 21.16
CA TYR A 244 10.20 11.59 21.80
C TYR A 244 9.19 11.01 22.79
N LYS A 245 8.72 9.80 22.49
CA LYS A 245 7.77 9.05 23.33
C LYS A 245 8.52 8.00 24.14
N ARG A 246 8.73 8.27 25.44
CA ARG A 246 9.28 7.23 26.34
C ARG A 246 8.17 6.25 26.71
N ARG A 247 8.28 4.98 26.33
CA ARG A 247 7.31 3.93 26.66
C ARG A 247 7.76 3.07 27.84
N ASP A 248 6.80 2.60 28.64
CA ASP A 248 7.04 1.60 29.67
C ASP A 248 6.93 0.19 29.06
N TYR A 249 8.08 -0.40 28.74
CA TYR A 249 8.16 -1.74 28.17
C TYR A 249 7.80 -2.87 29.15
N THR A 250 7.59 -2.56 30.44
CA THR A 250 7.21 -3.57 31.43
C THR A 250 5.72 -3.91 31.41
N LYS A 251 4.89 -3.13 30.70
CA LYS A 251 3.43 -3.30 30.63
C LYS A 251 2.94 -3.32 29.19
N VAL A 252 1.92 -4.14 28.94
CA VAL A 252 1.17 -4.15 27.67
C VAL A 252 -0.31 -3.91 27.98
N VAL A 253 -0.88 -2.86 27.39
CA VAL A 253 -2.30 -2.49 27.53
C VAL A 253 -2.89 -2.42 26.12
N ASN A 254 -3.94 -3.20 25.83
CA ASN A 254 -4.58 -3.29 24.51
C ASN A 254 -3.57 -3.53 23.35
N GLY A 255 -2.56 -4.38 23.59
CA GLY A 255 -1.54 -4.72 22.59
C GLY A 255 -0.46 -3.65 22.37
N LYS A 256 -0.37 -2.60 23.21
CA LYS A 256 0.65 -1.55 23.12
C LYS A 256 1.32 -1.29 24.47
N ASN A 257 2.59 -0.84 24.47
CA ASN A 257 3.25 -0.33 25.68
C ASN A 257 2.81 1.12 25.98
N PRO A 258 2.44 1.47 27.22
CA PRO A 258 1.95 2.80 27.57
C PRO A 258 3.06 3.87 27.53
N ILE A 259 2.69 5.12 27.23
CA ILE A 259 3.60 6.28 27.15
C ILE A 259 3.78 6.90 28.54
N VAL A 260 5.03 7.16 28.93
CA VAL A 260 5.45 7.69 30.24
C VAL A 260 5.93 9.15 30.14
N ALA A 261 6.47 9.54 28.98
CA ALA A 261 6.88 10.91 28.70
C ALA A 261 6.66 11.25 27.22
N HIS A 262 6.33 12.52 26.95
CA HIS A 262 6.11 13.07 25.62
C HIS A 262 6.88 14.39 25.53
N GLU A 263 8.10 14.34 24.99
CA GLU A 263 9.02 15.48 24.96
C GLU A 263 9.23 15.94 23.51
N PHE A 264 9.18 17.24 23.28
CA PHE A 264 9.51 17.81 21.97
C PHE A 264 11.02 18.04 21.85
N LEU A 265 11.59 17.60 20.73
CA LEU A 265 13.00 17.77 20.37
C LEU A 265 13.07 18.54 19.05
N GLY A 266 13.50 19.79 19.08
CA GLY A 266 13.59 20.67 17.93
C GLY A 266 13.69 22.12 18.37
N ASP A 267 13.87 23.02 17.40
CA ASP A 267 13.82 24.46 17.65
C ASP A 267 12.39 24.93 17.91
N ASP A 268 12.25 26.17 18.39
CA ASP A 268 10.95 26.76 18.65
C ASP A 268 10.07 26.78 17.38
N VAL A 269 8.81 26.37 17.57
CA VAL A 269 7.77 26.31 16.52
C VAL A 269 6.84 27.52 16.58
N ALA A 270 7.03 28.43 17.54
CA ALA A 270 6.20 29.61 17.70
C ALA A 270 6.19 30.47 16.42
N GLY A 271 4.98 30.74 15.90
CA GLY A 271 4.79 31.53 14.69
C GLY A 271 5.04 30.79 13.37
N LYS A 272 5.44 29.50 13.43
CA LYS A 272 5.67 28.66 12.24
C LYS A 272 4.44 27.82 11.88
N ASP A 273 4.31 27.51 10.60
CA ASP A 273 3.52 26.37 10.15
C ASP A 273 4.23 25.05 10.51
N VAL A 274 3.43 24.02 10.77
CA VAL A 274 3.93 22.70 11.15
C VAL A 274 3.28 21.61 10.29
N ILE A 275 4.11 20.72 9.73
CA ILE A 275 3.62 19.55 8.99
C ILE A 275 4.04 18.29 9.75
N ILE A 276 3.05 17.58 10.29
CA ILE A 276 3.26 16.30 10.97
C ILE A 276 3.21 15.17 9.94
N VAL A 277 4.26 14.36 9.88
CA VAL A 277 4.40 13.30 8.87
C VAL A 277 4.51 11.93 9.54
N ASP A 278 3.67 10.99 9.14
CA ASP A 278 3.69 9.60 9.62
C ASP A 278 3.45 8.62 8.45
N ASP A 279 3.65 7.32 8.66
CA ASP A 279 3.35 6.27 7.67
C ASP A 279 1.84 5.97 7.61
N MET A 280 1.16 5.95 8.75
CA MET A 280 -0.27 5.66 8.84
C MET A 280 -0.98 6.35 10.01
N ILE A 281 -2.29 6.60 9.85
CA ILE A 281 -3.16 7.09 10.92
C ILE A 281 -4.20 6.02 11.23
N ALA A 282 -4.17 5.47 12.45
CA ALA A 282 -5.12 4.46 12.90
C ALA A 282 -6.26 5.05 13.76
N SER A 283 -6.00 5.33 15.05
CA SER A 283 -6.98 5.98 15.94
C SER A 283 -6.97 7.51 15.83
N GLY A 284 -5.89 8.09 15.28
CA GLY A 284 -5.67 9.54 15.24
C GLY A 284 -5.14 10.15 16.54
N GLU A 285 -5.17 9.43 17.67
CA GLU A 285 -4.77 9.94 18.99
C GLU A 285 -3.35 10.51 18.98
N SER A 286 -2.38 9.77 18.42
CA SER A 286 -0.99 10.23 18.35
C SER A 286 -0.83 11.54 17.57
N MET A 287 -1.59 11.73 16.49
CA MET A 287 -1.56 12.97 15.71
C MET A 287 -2.21 14.12 16.47
N LEU A 288 -3.35 13.85 17.13
CA LEU A 288 -4.07 14.84 17.91
C LEU A 288 -3.29 15.30 19.14
N ASP A 289 -2.59 14.39 19.82
CA ASP A 289 -1.77 14.71 20.98
C ASP A 289 -0.57 15.56 20.57
N VAL A 290 0.14 15.18 19.51
CA VAL A 290 1.22 16.00 18.92
C VAL A 290 0.70 17.39 18.53
N ALA A 291 -0.44 17.46 17.85
CA ALA A 291 -1.03 18.74 17.46
C ALA A 291 -1.44 19.62 18.66
N LYS A 292 -1.92 19.03 19.76
CA LYS A 292 -2.24 19.76 21.00
C LYS A 292 -0.97 20.28 21.69
N GLU A 293 0.08 19.47 21.77
CA GLU A 293 1.35 19.89 22.37
C GLU A 293 2.00 21.03 21.58
N LEU A 294 1.99 20.96 20.24
CA LEU A 294 2.50 22.03 19.36
C LEU A 294 1.70 23.35 19.45
N LYS A 295 0.52 23.34 20.06
CA LYS A 295 -0.33 24.53 20.22
C LYS A 295 -0.20 25.19 21.59
N LYS A 296 0.55 24.60 22.53
CA LYS A 296 0.82 25.20 23.84
C LYS A 296 1.88 26.29 23.73
#